data_AF-A0A7V9KE99-F1
#
_entry.id   AF-A0A7V9KE99-F1
#
_cell.length_a   1.000
_cell.length_b   1.000
_cell.length_c   1.000
_cell.angle_alpha   90.00
_cell.angle_beta   90.00
_cell.angle_gamma   90.00
#
_symmetry.space_group_name_H-M   'P 1'
#
loop_
_entity.id
_entity.type
_entity.pdbx_description
1 polymer ?
#
loop_
_entity_poly.entity_id
_entity_poly.type
_entity_poly.pdbx_seq_one_letter_code
_entity_poly.pdbx_strand_id
1 'polypeptide(L)'
;MAPGPVGDAKITKGGAAIFPITGGNVTYYEPGSVSPYVQGIIDHDGSGLSLTAGKTKVELEDFVVDPGGSVLTGKVSVNGKEAVPSAPLFFLDGRTLNPLEAKDNGTAVLQGTTVKLKAEAAELLNQTFKIDALKAGLVIGVATITVNTK
;
A
#
# COMPACT_ATOMS: atom_id res chain seq x y z
N MET A 1 -1.02 -3.05 19.24
CA MET A 1 -0.13 -3.73 18.28
C MET A 1 0.49 -2.67 17.40
N ALA A 2 1.79 -2.71 17.15
CA ALA A 2 2.45 -1.84 16.18
C ALA A 2 2.96 -2.71 15.02
N PRO A 3 2.81 -2.28 13.76
CA PRO A 3 3.36 -3.03 12.64
C PRO A 3 4.89 -3.05 12.69
N GLY A 4 5.50 -4.15 12.25
CA GLY A 4 6.94 -4.27 12.02
C GLY A 4 7.26 -4.37 10.52
N PRO A 5 8.43 -3.91 10.05
CA PRO A 5 8.82 -4.10 8.66
C PRO A 5 9.10 -5.57 8.35
N VAL A 6 8.87 -5.98 7.10
CA VAL A 6 9.27 -7.28 6.56
C VAL A 6 10.17 -7.06 5.34
N GLY A 7 11.20 -7.88 5.21
CA GLY A 7 12.18 -7.81 4.12
C GLY A 7 12.83 -6.43 4.01
N ASP A 8 12.81 -5.85 2.82
CA ASP A 8 13.46 -4.55 2.55
C ASP A 8 12.63 -3.33 2.98
N ALA A 9 11.46 -3.55 3.56
CA ALA A 9 10.64 -2.47 4.10
C ALA A 9 11.33 -1.77 5.28
N LYS A 10 11.02 -0.49 5.47
CA LYS A 10 11.48 0.30 6.62
C LYS A 10 10.30 0.98 7.28
N ILE A 11 10.30 1.08 8.61
CA ILE A 11 9.37 1.94 9.34
C ILE A 11 10.18 3.04 10.02
N THR A 12 9.89 4.28 9.68
CA THR A 12 10.57 5.44 10.27
C THR A 12 10.12 5.66 11.71
N LYS A 13 10.89 6.42 12.49
CA LYS A 13 10.49 6.82 13.86
C LYS A 13 9.16 7.59 13.89
N GLY A 14 8.79 8.25 12.79
CA GLY A 14 7.52 8.98 12.65
C GLY A 14 6.34 8.09 12.24
N GLY A 15 6.53 6.77 12.10
CA GLY A 15 5.47 5.82 11.75
C GLY A 15 5.22 5.65 10.25
N ALA A 16 5.99 6.32 9.38
CA ALA A 16 5.89 6.09 7.94
C ALA A 16 6.54 4.75 7.55
N ALA A 17 5.78 3.90 6.86
CA ALA A 17 6.29 2.69 6.23
C ALA A 17 6.81 3.01 4.82
N ILE A 18 7.98 2.49 4.48
CA ILE A 18 8.68 2.71 3.20
C ILE A 18 8.90 1.34 2.57
N PHE A 19 8.44 1.20 1.34
CA PHE A 19 8.58 -0.01 0.52
C PHE A 19 9.39 0.35 -0.72
N PRO A 20 10.54 -0.30 -0.98
CA PRO A 20 11.29 -0.10 -2.21
C PRO A 20 10.44 -0.44 -3.45
N ILE A 21 10.57 0.35 -4.51
CA ILE A 21 9.99 0.00 -5.81
C ILE A 21 10.91 -1.02 -6.47
N THR A 22 10.40 -2.20 -6.79
CA THR A 22 11.16 -3.29 -7.45
C THR A 22 10.88 -3.36 -8.94
N GLY A 23 9.71 -2.86 -9.38
CA GLY A 23 9.28 -2.99 -10.76
C GLY A 23 8.03 -2.17 -11.09
N GLY A 24 7.57 -2.36 -12.32
CA GLY A 24 6.38 -1.71 -12.85
C GLY A 24 6.64 -0.37 -13.55
N ASN A 25 5.55 0.26 -13.99
CA ASN A 25 5.55 1.56 -14.64
C ASN A 25 4.22 2.28 -14.35
N VAL A 26 4.27 3.61 -14.35
CA VAL A 26 3.07 4.44 -14.24
C VAL A 26 3.03 5.52 -15.31
N THR A 27 1.83 5.84 -15.75
CA THR A 27 1.53 6.96 -16.63
C THR A 27 0.67 7.95 -15.86
N TYR A 28 1.12 9.21 -15.87
CA TYR A 28 0.36 10.34 -15.35
C TYR A 28 -0.29 11.08 -16.52
N TYR A 29 -1.62 11.17 -16.49
CA TYR A 29 -2.43 11.91 -17.45
C TYR A 29 -2.84 13.25 -16.87
N GLU A 30 -3.15 14.21 -17.74
CA GLU A 30 -3.74 15.48 -17.34
C GLU A 30 -5.10 15.22 -16.63
N PRO A 31 -5.32 15.76 -15.41
CA PRO A 31 -6.58 15.60 -14.71
C PRO A 31 -7.78 16.03 -15.58
N GLY A 32 -8.78 15.17 -15.69
CA GLY A 32 -9.97 15.40 -16.51
C GLY A 32 -9.89 14.85 -17.95
N SER A 33 -8.70 14.48 -18.43
CA SER A 33 -8.55 13.81 -19.74
C SER A 33 -8.89 12.31 -19.67
N VAL A 34 -8.49 11.65 -18.58
CA VAL A 34 -8.71 10.22 -18.32
C VAL A 34 -9.02 10.03 -16.83
N SER A 35 -9.82 9.02 -16.49
CA SER A 35 -10.16 8.69 -15.10
C SER A 35 -10.03 7.18 -14.84
N PRO A 36 -9.21 6.74 -13.87
CA PRO A 36 -8.25 7.53 -13.09
C PRO A 36 -7.12 8.11 -13.96
N TYR A 37 -6.63 9.30 -13.60
CA TYR A 37 -5.56 10.00 -14.35
C TYR A 37 -4.15 9.53 -13.96
N VAL A 38 -4.02 8.55 -13.07
CA VAL A 38 -2.78 7.80 -12.84
C VAL A 38 -3.09 6.35 -13.09
N GLN A 39 -2.32 5.71 -13.98
CA GLN A 39 -2.54 4.31 -14.37
C GLN A 39 -1.21 3.57 -14.48
N GLY A 40 -1.25 2.25 -14.36
CA GLY A 40 -0.08 1.40 -14.41
C GLY A 40 -0.03 0.45 -13.22
N ILE A 41 1.15 -0.10 -12.96
CA ILE A 41 1.41 -1.04 -11.87
C ILE A 41 2.75 -0.67 -11.25
N ILE A 42 2.86 -0.73 -9.92
CA ILE A 42 4.12 -0.56 -9.19
C ILE A 42 4.29 -1.76 -8.28
N ASP A 43 5.43 -2.43 -8.40
CA ASP A 43 5.76 -3.62 -7.63
C ASP A 43 6.69 -3.27 -6.46
N HIS A 44 6.48 -3.94 -5.33
CA HIS A 44 7.24 -3.77 -4.08
C HIS A 44 7.66 -5.14 -3.52
N ASP A 45 8.11 -6.04 -4.40
CA ASP A 45 8.48 -7.41 -4.08
C ASP A 45 9.53 -7.50 -2.97
N GLY A 46 9.43 -8.53 -2.13
CA GLY A 46 10.38 -8.76 -1.04
C GLY A 46 10.27 -7.74 0.10
N SER A 47 9.21 -6.93 0.14
CA SER A 47 8.96 -5.96 1.20
C SER A 47 7.53 -6.08 1.74
N GLY A 48 7.32 -5.69 3.00
CA GLY A 48 6.00 -5.83 3.62
C GLY A 48 5.88 -5.32 5.05
N LEU A 49 4.75 -5.66 5.66
CA LEU A 49 4.40 -5.36 7.05
C LEU A 49 4.03 -6.63 7.80
N SER A 50 4.48 -6.72 9.05
CA SER A 50 4.07 -7.74 10.00
C SER A 50 3.16 -7.15 11.06
N LEU A 51 2.06 -7.85 11.36
CA LEU A 51 1.12 -7.56 12.42
C LEU A 51 1.19 -8.72 13.43
N THR A 52 1.60 -8.42 14.65
CA THR A 52 1.77 -9.45 15.70
C THR A 52 0.86 -9.17 16.88
N ALA A 53 0.08 -10.18 17.27
CA ALA A 53 -0.71 -10.17 18.50
C ALA A 53 -0.67 -11.56 19.16
N GLY A 54 -0.12 -11.61 20.37
CA GLY A 54 0.08 -12.88 21.08
C GLY A 54 0.96 -13.84 20.28
N LYS A 55 0.41 -15.01 19.93
CA LYS A 55 1.09 -16.05 19.14
C LYS A 55 0.83 -15.94 17.63
N THR A 56 -0.04 -15.02 17.22
CA THR A 56 -0.42 -14.86 15.82
C THR A 56 0.44 -13.76 15.20
N LYS A 57 1.13 -14.11 14.12
CA LYS A 57 1.85 -13.19 13.24
C LYS A 57 1.21 -13.24 11.85
N VAL A 58 0.75 -12.09 11.35
CA VAL A 58 0.29 -11.92 9.98
C VAL A 58 1.33 -11.12 9.23
N GLU A 59 1.71 -11.56 8.04
CA GLU A 59 2.61 -10.83 7.14
C GLU A 59 1.84 -10.47 5.88
N LEU A 60 1.91 -9.18 5.53
CA LEU A 60 1.38 -8.58 4.32
C LEU A 60 2.59 -8.18 3.47
N GLU A 61 2.85 -8.91 2.40
CA GLU A 61 4.11 -8.83 1.65
C GLU A 61 3.85 -8.67 0.15
N ASP A 62 4.91 -8.38 -0.61
CA ASP A 62 4.92 -8.36 -2.08
C ASP A 62 3.79 -7.47 -2.62
N PHE A 63 3.80 -6.20 -2.18
CA PHE A 63 2.73 -5.28 -2.51
C PHE A 63 2.74 -4.92 -3.99
N VAL A 64 1.55 -4.89 -4.59
CA VAL A 64 1.32 -4.39 -5.95
C VAL A 64 0.33 -3.23 -5.86
N VAL A 65 0.75 -2.07 -6.37
CA VAL A 65 -0.05 -0.86 -6.41
C VAL A 65 -0.62 -0.69 -7.81
N ASP A 66 -1.94 -0.76 -7.92
CA ASP A 66 -2.70 -0.50 -9.15
C ASP A 66 -3.53 0.78 -8.97
N PRO A 67 -3.00 1.96 -9.36
CA PRO A 67 -3.74 3.21 -9.29
C PRO A 67 -4.93 3.26 -10.26
N GLY A 68 -4.91 2.49 -11.37
CA GLY A 68 -6.02 2.40 -12.31
C GLY A 68 -7.21 1.63 -11.72
N GLY A 69 -6.92 0.56 -10.99
CA GLY A 69 -7.89 -0.22 -10.20
C GLY A 69 -8.19 0.37 -8.82
N SER A 70 -7.52 1.46 -8.43
CA SER A 70 -7.62 2.09 -7.10
C SER A 70 -7.40 1.08 -5.95
N VAL A 71 -6.45 0.17 -6.11
CA VAL A 71 -6.23 -0.94 -5.18
C VAL A 71 -4.74 -1.18 -4.92
N LEU A 72 -4.43 -1.51 -3.67
CA LEU A 72 -3.17 -2.14 -3.30
C LEU A 72 -3.46 -3.59 -2.91
N THR A 73 -2.81 -4.53 -3.58
CA THR A 73 -2.86 -5.95 -3.27
C THR A 73 -1.55 -6.41 -2.64
N GLY A 74 -1.57 -7.58 -2.00
CA GLY A 74 -0.36 -8.22 -1.49
C GLY A 74 -0.59 -9.66 -1.05
N LYS A 75 0.49 -10.41 -0.91
CA LYS A 75 0.50 -11.75 -0.32
C LYS A 75 0.21 -11.66 1.18
N VAL A 76 -0.62 -12.57 1.67
CA VAL A 76 -0.97 -12.68 3.09
C VAL A 76 -0.52 -14.03 3.62
N SER A 77 0.31 -14.01 4.65
CA SER A 77 0.76 -15.20 5.37
C SER A 77 0.37 -15.12 6.84
N VAL A 78 -0.01 -16.25 7.43
CA VAL A 78 -0.30 -16.38 8.86
C VAL A 78 0.64 -17.41 9.46
N ASN A 79 1.45 -16.98 10.44
CA ASN A 79 2.47 -17.81 11.10
C ASN A 79 3.40 -18.52 10.09
N GLY A 80 3.81 -17.80 9.04
CA GLY A 80 4.70 -18.30 7.99
C GLY A 80 4.05 -19.21 6.95
N LYS A 81 2.73 -19.44 7.03
CA LYS A 81 1.97 -20.16 6.00
C LYS A 81 1.16 -19.19 5.16
N GLU A 82 1.30 -19.27 3.84
CA GLU A 82 0.48 -18.49 2.91
C GLU A 82 -1.02 -18.79 3.14
N ALA A 83 -1.81 -17.72 3.25
CA ALA A 83 -3.26 -17.75 3.35
C ALA A 83 -3.91 -17.27 2.04
N VAL A 84 -3.39 -16.19 1.45
CA VAL A 84 -3.88 -15.64 0.17
C VAL A 84 -2.68 -15.13 -0.64
N PRO A 85 -2.49 -15.56 -1.90
CA PRO A 85 -1.34 -15.15 -2.70
C PRO A 85 -1.39 -13.68 -3.15
N SER A 86 -2.59 -13.12 -3.33
CA SER A 86 -2.79 -11.71 -3.70
C SER A 86 -4.15 -11.21 -3.19
N ALA A 87 -4.20 -10.78 -1.94
CA ALA A 87 -5.41 -10.22 -1.33
C ALA A 87 -5.54 -8.74 -1.68
N PRO A 88 -6.74 -8.23 -1.97
CA PRO A 88 -6.98 -6.80 -2.07
C PRO A 88 -7.02 -6.18 -0.66
N LEU A 89 -5.92 -5.53 -0.26
CA LEU A 89 -5.71 -5.06 1.12
C LEU A 89 -6.25 -3.65 1.34
N PHE A 90 -5.93 -2.74 0.43
CA PHE A 90 -6.27 -1.33 0.58
C PHE A 90 -6.93 -0.76 -0.66
N PHE A 91 -7.86 0.16 -0.43
CA PHE A 91 -8.40 1.05 -1.43
C PHE A 91 -7.55 2.32 -1.49
N LEU A 92 -7.25 2.77 -2.71
CA LEU A 92 -6.45 3.95 -2.99
C LEU A 92 -7.36 5.09 -3.46
N ASP A 93 -7.60 6.08 -2.61
CA ASP A 93 -8.50 7.18 -2.93
C ASP A 93 -7.78 8.28 -3.72
N GLY A 94 -7.64 8.06 -5.04
CA GLY A 94 -6.95 8.99 -5.94
C GLY A 94 -7.57 10.39 -6.04
N ARG A 95 -8.80 10.60 -5.55
CA ARG A 95 -9.45 11.94 -5.53
C ARG A 95 -8.79 12.91 -4.56
N THR A 96 -7.95 12.39 -3.66
CA THR A 96 -7.19 13.18 -2.68
C THR A 96 -5.74 13.45 -3.12
N LEU A 97 -5.37 12.97 -4.32
CA LEU A 97 -4.03 13.10 -4.87
C LEU A 97 -3.75 14.58 -5.24
N ASN A 98 -2.60 15.07 -4.81
CA ASN A 98 -2.11 16.39 -5.19
C ASN A 98 -1.61 16.39 -6.64
N PRO A 99 -1.49 17.56 -7.28
CA PRO A 99 -0.78 17.68 -8.56
C PRO A 99 0.62 17.06 -8.51
N LEU A 100 1.08 16.49 -9.63
CA LEU A 100 2.43 15.96 -9.75
C LEU A 100 3.46 17.05 -9.45
N GLU A 101 4.36 16.78 -8.51
CA GLU A 101 5.45 17.70 -8.18
C GLU A 101 6.73 17.22 -8.86
N ALA A 102 7.13 17.87 -9.94
CA ALA A 102 8.44 17.67 -10.55
C ALA A 102 9.50 18.48 -9.79
N LYS A 103 10.61 17.83 -9.44
CA LYS A 103 11.72 18.43 -8.70
C LYS A 103 12.92 18.66 -9.61
N ASP A 104 13.66 19.73 -9.36
CA ASP A 104 14.85 20.13 -10.14
C ASP A 104 15.96 19.06 -10.14
N ASN A 105 15.95 18.14 -9.16
CA ASN A 105 16.89 17.03 -9.06
C ASN A 105 16.58 15.86 -10.01
N GLY A 106 15.55 15.97 -10.87
CA GLY A 106 15.15 14.90 -11.78
C GLY A 106 14.33 13.80 -11.11
N THR A 107 13.64 14.11 -10.01
CA THR A 107 12.62 13.25 -9.42
C THR A 107 11.24 13.86 -9.59
N ALA A 108 10.21 13.02 -9.58
CA ALA A 108 8.84 13.47 -9.46
C ALA A 108 8.16 12.80 -8.27
N VAL A 109 7.32 13.56 -7.58
CA VAL A 109 6.61 13.12 -6.38
C VAL A 109 5.10 13.13 -6.64
N LEU A 110 4.48 11.99 -6.38
CA LEU A 110 3.03 11.82 -6.32
C LEU A 110 2.65 11.57 -4.87
N GLN A 111 1.89 12.49 -4.28
CA GLN A 111 1.49 12.42 -2.88
C GLN A 111 0.03 12.83 -2.73
N GLY A 112 -0.64 12.28 -1.73
CA GLY A 112 -1.97 12.74 -1.31
C GLY A 112 -3.03 11.64 -1.36
N THR A 113 -2.78 10.56 -2.09
CA THR A 113 -3.69 9.42 -2.15
C THR A 113 -3.93 8.84 -0.76
N THR A 114 -5.17 8.97 -0.27
CA THR A 114 -5.58 8.41 1.01
C THR A 114 -5.70 6.90 0.88
N VAL A 115 -5.02 6.16 1.75
CA VAL A 115 -5.04 4.70 1.79
C VAL A 115 -6.06 4.25 2.82
N LYS A 116 -7.01 3.41 2.41
CA LYS A 116 -8.11 2.95 3.26
C LYS A 116 -8.16 1.43 3.30
N LEU A 117 -8.45 0.86 4.47
CA LEU A 117 -8.60 -0.59 4.63
C LEU A 117 -9.84 -1.09 3.87
N LYS A 118 -9.71 -2.13 3.04
CA LYS A 118 -10.86 -2.76 2.38
C LYS A 118 -11.68 -3.59 3.37
N ALA A 119 -12.95 -3.82 3.04
CA ALA A 119 -13.87 -4.54 3.91
C ALA A 119 -13.42 -5.97 4.15
N GLU A 120 -13.02 -6.67 3.08
CA GLU A 120 -12.57 -8.05 3.09
C GLU A 120 -11.28 -8.22 3.90
N ALA A 121 -10.36 -7.26 3.79
CA ALA A 121 -9.13 -7.22 4.57
C ALA A 121 -9.41 -6.97 6.07
N ALA A 122 -10.32 -6.04 6.38
CA ALA A 122 -10.73 -5.77 7.76
C ALA A 122 -11.38 -7.00 8.41
N GLU A 123 -12.28 -7.66 7.69
CA GLU A 123 -12.94 -8.88 8.15
C GLU A 123 -11.93 -9.99 8.42
N LEU A 124 -11.03 -10.26 7.47
CA LEU A 124 -10.00 -11.28 7.63
C LEU A 124 -9.08 -11.03 8.82
N LEU A 125 -8.62 -9.78 9.01
CA LEU A 125 -7.75 -9.43 10.13
C LEU A 125 -8.49 -9.52 11.46
N ASN A 126 -9.75 -9.06 11.51
CA ASN A 126 -10.61 -9.19 12.69
C ASN A 126 -10.80 -10.67 13.08
N GLN A 127 -11.10 -11.54 12.11
CA GLN A 127 -11.23 -12.97 12.33
C GLN A 127 -9.90 -13.60 12.80
N THR A 128 -8.79 -13.24 12.17
CA THR A 128 -7.45 -13.78 12.46
C THR A 128 -6.98 -13.43 13.86
N PHE A 129 -7.22 -12.19 14.30
CA PHE A 129 -6.82 -11.71 15.63
C PHE A 129 -7.91 -11.83 16.69
N LYS A 130 -9.12 -12.28 16.32
CA LYS A 130 -10.30 -12.37 17.19
C LYS A 130 -10.65 -11.01 17.84
N ILE A 131 -10.69 -9.98 17.01
CA ILE A 131 -11.05 -8.60 17.38
C ILE A 131 -12.21 -8.10 16.51
N ASP A 132 -12.82 -6.97 16.85
CA ASP A 132 -13.81 -6.28 16.00
C ASP A 132 -13.47 -4.78 15.85
N ALA A 133 -12.19 -4.45 15.95
CA ALA A 133 -11.72 -3.07 15.97
C ALA A 133 -11.50 -2.49 14.56
N LEU A 134 -11.19 -3.33 13.57
CA LEU A 134 -10.90 -2.87 12.21
C LEU A 134 -12.21 -2.73 11.45
N LYS A 135 -12.44 -1.56 10.86
CA LYS A 135 -13.64 -1.27 10.07
C LYS A 135 -13.24 -0.96 8.64
N ALA A 136 -14.11 -1.33 7.70
CA ALA A 136 -13.96 -0.95 6.30
C ALA A 136 -13.85 0.57 6.17
N GLY A 137 -12.97 1.04 5.29
CA GLY A 137 -12.73 2.47 5.09
C GLY A 137 -11.85 3.12 6.16
N LEU A 138 -11.36 2.37 7.16
CA LEU A 138 -10.37 2.87 8.12
C LEU A 138 -9.19 3.49 7.37
N VAL A 139 -8.92 4.76 7.63
CA VAL A 139 -7.79 5.48 7.03
C VAL A 139 -6.50 4.97 7.64
N ILE A 140 -5.64 4.40 6.81
CA ILE A 140 -4.33 3.86 7.19
C ILE A 140 -3.26 4.94 7.09
N GLY A 141 -3.37 5.82 6.10
CA GLY A 141 -2.43 6.92 5.90
C GLY A 141 -2.59 7.59 4.55
N VAL A 142 -1.54 8.32 4.17
CA VAL A 142 -1.42 9.00 2.88
C VAL A 142 -0.22 8.43 2.14
N ALA A 143 -0.43 7.94 0.93
CA ALA A 143 0.64 7.40 0.10
C ALA A 143 1.47 8.53 -0.53
N THR A 144 2.77 8.28 -0.61
CA THR A 144 3.75 9.11 -1.32
C THR A 144 4.59 8.19 -2.18
N ILE A 145 4.70 8.48 -3.48
CA ILE A 145 5.55 7.80 -4.44
C ILE A 145 6.56 8.82 -4.94
N THR A 146 7.85 8.45 -4.92
CA THR A 146 8.92 9.24 -5.53
C THR A 146 9.57 8.40 -6.61
N VAL A 147 9.63 8.93 -7.83
CA VAL A 147 10.26 8.27 -8.97
C VAL A 147 11.37 9.12 -9.54
N ASN A 148 12.42 8.48 -10.08
CA ASN A 148 13.38 9.17 -10.93
C ASN A 148 12.77 9.36 -12.32
N THR A 149 12.93 10.55 -12.88
CA THR A 149 12.43 10.90 -14.22
C THR A 149 13.55 11.01 -15.25
N LYS A 150 14.74 10.48 -14.92
CA LYS A 150 15.95 10.47 -15.76
C LYS A 150 16.50 9.07 -15.87
#